data_AF-A0A6S4GRU3-F1
#
_entry.id   AF-A0A6S4GRU3-F1
#
_cell.length_a   1.000
_cell.length_b   1.000
_cell.length_c   1.000
_cell.angle_alpha   90.00
_cell.angle_beta   90.00
_cell.angle_gamma   90.00
#
_symmetry.space_group_name_H-M   'P 1'
#
loop_
_entity.id
_entity.type
_entity.pdbx_description
1 polymer ?
#
loop_
_entity_poly.entity_id
_entity_poly.type
_entity_poly.pdbx_seq_one_letter_code
_entity_poly.pdbx_strand_id
1 'polypeptide(L)'
;MDGLLIALVVAALVIGALLIIFIQLTSRGHQKLDREMYRKVWRAIQRGAKAGNADSLQMAIVKADKLLDKAMRESGVAGTTMGDRLKARKGDWTDENGLWAAHKLRNQIAHETNVKLTAQSFRRAMTSFEQALKDLGAL
;
A
#
# COMPACT_ATOMS: atom_id res chain seq x y z
N MET A 1 -52.65 -15.76 -14.67
CA MET A 1 -51.21 -15.67 -15.03
C MET A 1 -50.59 -14.34 -14.61
N ASP A 2 -51.41 -13.28 -14.48
CA ASP A 2 -50.95 -11.92 -14.16
C ASP A 2 -50.41 -11.77 -12.73
N GLY A 3 -51.03 -12.42 -11.74
CA GLY A 3 -50.56 -12.38 -10.35
C GLY A 3 -49.18 -13.02 -10.13
N LEU A 4 -48.85 -14.07 -10.89
CA LEU A 4 -47.54 -14.72 -10.84
C LEU A 4 -46.46 -13.82 -11.44
N LEU A 5 -46.75 -13.20 -12.59
CA LEU A 5 -45.85 -12.25 -13.23
C LEU A 5 -45.56 -11.04 -12.34
N ILE A 6 -46.59 -10.48 -11.69
CA ILE A 6 -46.44 -9.37 -10.74
C ILE A 6 -45.55 -9.78 -9.55
N ALA A 7 -45.78 -10.96 -8.96
CA ALA A 7 -44.99 -11.45 -7.83
C ALA A 7 -43.51 -11.64 -8.19
N LEU A 8 -43.21 -12.15 -9.39
CA LEU A 8 -41.84 -12.34 -9.86
C LEU A 8 -41.11 -11.01 -10.08
N VAL A 9 -41.79 -10.00 -10.64
CA VAL A 9 -41.21 -8.66 -10.82
C VAL A 9 -40.89 -8.01 -9.48
N VAL A 10 -41.80 -8.10 -8.50
CA VAL A 10 -41.58 -7.56 -7.16
C VAL A 10 -40.39 -8.26 -6.48
N ALA A 11 -40.32 -9.60 -6.55
CA ALA A 11 -39.21 -10.35 -5.99
C ALA A 11 -37.86 -9.96 -6.62
N ALA A 12 -37.80 -9.80 -7.94
CA ALA A 12 -36.59 -9.39 -8.64
C ALA A 12 -36.12 -7.98 -8.23
N LEU A 13 -37.05 -7.03 -8.06
CA LEU A 13 -36.74 -5.69 -7.58
C LEU A 13 -36.20 -5.68 -6.15
N VAL A 14 -36.80 -6.48 -5.26
CA VAL A 14 -36.34 -6.63 -3.87
C VAL A 14 -34.94 -7.24 -3.83
N ILE A 15 -34.68 -8.31 -4.59
CA ILE A 15 -33.36 -8.93 -4.67
C ILE A 15 -32.33 -7.94 -5.24
N GLY A 16 -32.69 -7.20 -6.29
CA GLY A 16 -31.84 -6.15 -6.86
C GLY A 16 -31.50 -5.05 -5.86
N ALA A 17 -32.48 -4.55 -5.11
CA ALA A 17 -32.27 -3.55 -4.07
C ALA A 17 -31.38 -4.08 -2.94
N LEU A 18 -31.61 -5.32 -2.49
CA LEU A 18 -30.78 -5.97 -1.47
C LEU A 18 -29.34 -6.18 -1.96
N LEU A 19 -29.13 -6.54 -3.23
CA LEU A 19 -27.80 -6.65 -3.83
C LEU A 19 -27.09 -5.29 -3.89
N ILE A 20 -27.78 -4.22 -4.29
CA ILE A 20 -27.21 -2.87 -4.31
C ILE A 20 -26.81 -2.42 -2.90
N ILE A 21 -27.69 -2.63 -1.92
CA ILE A 21 -27.41 -2.31 -0.51
C ILE A 21 -26.22 -3.14 -0.01
N PHE A 22 -26.16 -4.43 -0.33
CA PHE A 22 -25.05 -5.31 0.04
C PHE A 22 -23.73 -4.84 -0.57
N ILE A 23 -23.73 -4.46 -1.85
CA ILE A 23 -22.56 -3.88 -2.52
C ILE A 23 -22.16 -2.56 -1.86
N GLN A 24 -23.10 -1.68 -1.51
CA GLN A 24 -22.79 -0.42 -0.82
C GLN A 24 -22.24 -0.62 0.60
N LEU A 25 -22.75 -1.60 1.34
CA LEU A 25 -22.26 -1.95 2.67
C LEU A 25 -20.88 -2.62 2.66
N THR A 26 -20.56 -3.36 1.59
CA THR A 26 -19.28 -4.08 1.45
C THR A 26 -18.22 -3.26 0.72
N SER A 27 -18.62 -2.37 -0.19
CA SER A 27 -17.74 -1.38 -0.80
C SER A 27 -17.42 -0.30 0.23
N ARG A 28 -16.44 -0.60 1.10
CA ARG A 28 -15.67 0.43 1.78
C ARG A 28 -15.04 1.30 0.69
N GLY A 29 -15.73 2.37 0.31
CA GLY A 29 -15.20 3.35 -0.64
C GLY A 29 -13.80 3.73 -0.19
N HIS A 30 -12.82 3.63 -1.10
CA HIS A 30 -11.43 3.94 -0.83
C HIS A 30 -11.35 5.27 -0.09
N GLN A 31 -11.06 5.21 1.21
CA GLN A 31 -10.82 6.41 2.00
C GLN A 31 -9.64 7.11 1.33
N LYS A 32 -9.83 8.36 0.89
CA LYS A 32 -8.73 9.13 0.31
C LYS A 32 -7.61 9.19 1.36
N LEU A 33 -6.42 8.73 0.97
CA LEU A 33 -5.26 8.76 1.85
C LEU A 33 -5.01 10.21 2.33
N ASP A 34 -4.72 10.36 3.61
CA ASP A 34 -4.31 11.65 4.18
C ASP A 34 -2.90 12.02 3.69
N ARG A 35 -2.85 12.70 2.55
CA ARG A 35 -1.61 13.14 1.91
C ARG A 35 -0.75 14.01 2.81
N GLU A 36 -1.34 14.82 3.69
CA GLU A 36 -0.57 15.68 4.58
C GLU A 36 0.19 14.86 5.61
N MET A 37 -0.48 13.87 6.23
CA MET A 37 0.15 12.93 7.14
C MET A 37 1.27 12.15 6.45
N TYR A 38 1.01 11.58 5.27
CA TYR A 38 2.04 10.84 4.52
C TYR A 38 3.25 11.70 4.18
N ARG A 39 3.05 12.94 3.71
CA ARG A 39 4.13 13.90 3.43
C ARG A 39 4.92 14.26 4.69
N LYS A 40 4.24 14.48 5.82
CA LYS A 40 4.88 14.78 7.10
C LYS A 40 5.75 13.63 7.57
N VAL A 41 5.24 12.40 7.52
CA VAL A 41 5.98 11.19 7.91
C VAL A 41 7.15 10.93 6.95
N TRP A 42 6.94 11.03 5.64
CA TRP A 42 8.00 10.87 4.64
C TRP A 42 9.16 11.84 4.86
N ARG A 43 8.86 13.13 5.05
CA ARG A 43 9.90 14.14 5.35
C ARG A 43 10.63 13.83 6.65
N ALA A 44 9.95 13.29 7.66
CA ALA A 44 10.59 12.89 8.91
C ALA A 44 11.56 11.72 8.71
N ILE A 45 11.19 10.72 7.89
CA ILE A 45 12.08 9.61 7.49
C ILE A 45 13.32 10.15 6.79
N GLN A 46 13.14 11.04 5.80
CA GLN A 46 14.25 11.64 5.06
C GLN A 46 15.19 12.47 5.96
N ARG A 47 14.65 13.24 6.91
CA ARG A 47 15.48 13.99 7.88
C ARG A 47 16.28 13.06 8.78
N GLY A 48 15.67 11.99 9.28
CA GLY A 48 16.35 10.99 10.10
C GLY A 48 17.51 10.32 9.36
N ALA A 49 17.34 10.04 8.07
CA ALA A 49 18.40 9.49 7.22
C ALA A 49 19.57 10.47 7.03
N LYS A 50 19.30 11.76 6.83
CA LYS A 50 20.34 12.77 6.59
C LYS A 50 21.19 13.08 7.83
N ALA A 51 20.61 12.98 9.03
CA ALA A 51 21.27 13.34 10.27
C ALA A 51 22.10 12.20 10.90
N GLY A 52 22.04 10.99 10.34
CA GLY A 52 22.44 9.78 11.04
C GLY A 52 23.54 8.96 10.38
N ASN A 53 23.93 7.91 11.10
CA ASN A 53 24.92 6.90 10.71
C ASN A 53 24.28 5.76 9.89
N ALA A 54 25.01 4.67 9.64
CA ALA A 54 24.53 3.51 8.88
C ALA A 54 23.20 2.93 9.41
N ASP A 55 23.04 2.83 10.73
CA ASP A 55 21.81 2.33 11.35
C ASP A 55 20.62 3.23 11.06
N SER A 56 20.85 4.54 10.98
CA SER A 56 19.81 5.52 10.65
C SER A 56 19.33 5.37 9.20
N LEU A 57 20.25 5.04 8.28
CA LEU A 57 19.91 4.75 6.88
C LEU A 57 19.12 3.45 6.75
N GLN A 58 19.52 2.40 7.46
CA GLN A 58 18.78 1.13 7.50
C GLN A 58 17.38 1.32 8.09
N MET A 59 17.28 2.05 9.20
CA MET A 59 16.01 2.37 9.84
C MET A 59 15.09 3.19 8.94
N ALA A 60 15.65 4.09 8.12
CA ALA A 60 14.86 4.83 7.14
C ALA A 60 14.24 3.93 6.07
N ILE A 61 14.95 2.90 5.58
CA ILE A 61 14.41 1.89 4.66
C ILE A 61 13.26 1.12 5.32
N VAL A 62 13.45 0.66 6.57
CA VAL A 62 12.41 -0.07 7.32
C VAL A 62 11.15 0.79 7.50
N LYS A 63 11.33 2.07 7.86
CA LYS A 63 10.20 3.00 8.03
C LYS A 63 9.51 3.34 6.72
N ALA A 64 10.25 3.45 5.61
CA ALA A 64 9.70 3.68 4.28
C ALA A 64 8.80 2.52 3.82
N ASP A 65 9.27 1.28 3.96
CA ASP A 65 8.49 0.08 3.67
C ASP A 65 7.23 -0.02 4.53
N LYS A 66 7.35 0.27 5.83
CA LYS A 66 6.19 0.30 6.75
C LYS A 66 5.17 1.37 6.38
N LEU A 67 5.64 2.54 5.93
CA LEU A 67 4.76 3.62 5.48
C LEU A 67 3.98 3.21 4.22
N LEU A 68 4.64 2.52 3.30
CA LEU A 68 3.99 1.97 2.11
C LEU A 68 2.99 0.86 2.44
N ASP A 69 3.32 -0.07 3.33
CA ASP A 69 2.37 -1.10 3.79
C ASP A 69 1.12 -0.46 4.41
N LYS A 70 1.31 0.60 5.22
CA LYS A 70 0.20 1.38 5.77
C LYS A 70 -0.67 1.97 4.66
N ALA A 71 -0.06 2.61 3.65
CA ALA A 71 -0.80 3.18 2.51
C ALA A 71 -1.60 2.11 1.76
N MET A 72 -1.01 0.96 1.49
CA MET A 72 -1.71 -0.14 0.83
C MET A 72 -2.90 -0.66 1.66
N ARG A 73 -2.73 -0.79 2.99
CA ARG A 73 -3.83 -1.20 3.88
C ARG A 73 -4.98 -0.19 3.88
N GLU A 74 -4.67 1.10 3.97
CA GLU A 74 -5.68 2.17 3.96
C GLU A 74 -6.37 2.28 2.60
N SER A 75 -5.66 1.97 1.51
CA SER A 75 -6.22 1.82 0.17
C SER A 75 -6.94 0.49 -0.07
N GLY A 76 -7.12 -0.37 0.94
CA GLY A 76 -7.89 -1.61 0.84
C GLY A 76 -7.19 -2.77 0.12
N VAL A 77 -5.87 -2.71 -0.08
CA VAL A 77 -5.11 -3.77 -0.74
C VAL A 77 -5.07 -5.03 0.14
N ALA A 78 -5.61 -6.14 -0.38
CA ALA A 78 -5.66 -7.42 0.31
C ALA A 78 -4.26 -8.05 0.51
N GLY A 79 -4.13 -8.90 1.54
CA GLY A 79 -2.89 -9.59 1.89
C GLY A 79 -2.66 -9.66 3.40
N THR A 80 -1.78 -10.54 3.86
CA THR A 80 -1.41 -10.64 5.29
C THR A 80 -0.10 -9.91 5.54
N THR A 81 0.85 -10.08 4.63
CA THR A 81 2.18 -9.47 4.69
C THR A 81 2.33 -8.34 3.68
N MET A 82 3.39 -7.54 3.83
CA MET A 82 3.81 -6.56 2.84
C MET A 82 4.02 -7.19 1.46
N GLY A 83 4.69 -8.35 1.42
CA GLY A 83 4.93 -9.09 0.17
C GLY A 83 3.64 -9.55 -0.51
N ASP A 84 2.62 -9.95 0.26
CA ASP A 84 1.31 -10.32 -0.30
C ASP A 84 0.63 -9.11 -0.94
N ARG A 85 0.70 -7.93 -0.31
CA ARG A 85 0.13 -6.70 -0.88
C ARG A 85 0.85 -6.23 -2.13
N LEU A 86 2.19 -6.34 -2.16
CA LEU A 86 2.97 -6.07 -3.37
C LEU A 86 2.57 -6.98 -4.53
N LYS A 87 2.35 -8.27 -4.26
CA LYS A 87 1.84 -9.24 -5.26
C LYS A 87 0.41 -8.91 -5.69
N ALA A 88 -0.45 -8.50 -4.77
CA ALA A 88 -1.85 -8.15 -5.07
C ALA A 88 -1.97 -6.94 -6.00
N ARG A 89 -0.97 -6.06 -6.01
CA ARG A 89 -0.87 -4.85 -6.84
C ARG A 89 0.14 -4.99 -8.00
N LYS A 90 0.44 -6.22 -8.40
CA LYS A 90 1.37 -6.50 -9.50
C LYS A 90 0.89 -5.80 -10.78
N GLY A 91 1.77 -5.10 -11.49
CA GLY A 91 1.45 -4.34 -12.70
C GLY A 91 0.95 -2.92 -12.44
N ASP A 92 0.62 -2.55 -11.21
CA ASP A 92 0.14 -1.20 -10.86
C ASP A 92 1.28 -0.22 -10.52
N TRP A 93 2.52 -0.71 -10.44
CA TRP A 93 3.68 0.05 -10.00
C TRP A 93 4.48 0.60 -11.18
N THR A 94 4.86 1.88 -11.12
CA THR A 94 5.72 2.50 -12.13
C THR A 94 7.14 1.91 -12.09
N ASP A 95 7.61 1.50 -10.92
CA ASP A 95 8.92 0.87 -10.69
C ASP A 95 8.78 -0.45 -9.90
N GLU A 96 8.16 -1.45 -10.51
CA GLU A 96 7.90 -2.74 -9.85
C GLU A 96 9.18 -3.46 -9.41
N ASN A 97 10.19 -3.52 -10.29
CA ASN A 97 11.43 -4.21 -10.01
C ASN A 97 12.24 -3.51 -8.91
N GLY A 98 12.32 -2.18 -8.95
CA GLY A 98 12.98 -1.40 -7.91
C GLY A 98 12.26 -1.53 -6.56
N LEU A 99 10.93 -1.51 -6.55
CA LEU A 99 10.15 -1.69 -5.34
C LEU A 99 10.36 -3.07 -4.70
N TRP A 100 10.36 -4.14 -5.50
CA TRP A 100 10.69 -5.48 -5.00
C TRP A 100 12.13 -5.59 -4.49
N ALA A 101 13.08 -4.95 -5.15
CA ALA A 101 14.47 -4.89 -4.67
C ALA A 101 14.58 -4.15 -3.34
N ALA A 102 13.86 -3.03 -3.18
CA ALA A 102 13.80 -2.26 -1.94
C ALA A 102 13.17 -3.06 -0.79
N HIS A 103 12.07 -3.77 -1.04
CA HIS A 103 11.44 -4.64 -0.06
C HIS A 103 12.35 -5.80 0.37
N LYS A 104 13.07 -6.43 -0.57
CA LYS A 104 14.06 -7.47 -0.25
C LYS A 104 15.20 -6.92 0.61
N LEU A 105 15.72 -5.74 0.28
CA LEU A 105 16.74 -5.05 1.08
C LEU A 105 16.23 -4.78 2.50
N ARG A 106 14.97 -4.35 2.66
CA ARG A 106 14.33 -4.20 3.98
C ARG A 106 14.32 -5.52 4.74
N ASN A 107 13.97 -6.63 4.08
CA ASN A 107 13.93 -7.94 4.73
C ASN A 107 15.31 -8.42 5.17
N GLN A 108 16.36 -8.18 4.36
CA GLN A 108 17.73 -8.45 4.79
C GLN A 108 18.10 -7.64 6.03
N ILE A 109 17.81 -6.33 6.05
CA ILE A 109 18.06 -5.47 7.23
C ILE A 109 17.37 -6.00 8.50
N ALA A 110 16.18 -6.59 8.36
CA ALA A 110 15.43 -7.09 9.51
C ALA A 110 15.93 -8.45 10.05
N HIS A 111 16.64 -9.24 9.23
CA HIS A 111 17.00 -10.62 9.56
C HIS A 111 18.51 -10.88 9.65
N GLU A 112 19.33 -10.07 8.97
CA GLU A 112 20.77 -10.20 8.95
C GLU A 112 21.44 -9.17 9.87
N THR A 113 22.49 -9.57 10.58
CA THR A 113 23.19 -8.72 11.55
C THR A 113 24.24 -7.79 10.93
N ASN A 114 24.72 -8.07 9.71
CA ASN A 114 25.86 -7.38 9.08
C ASN A 114 25.55 -6.88 7.67
N VAL A 115 24.38 -6.26 7.47
CA VAL A 115 24.00 -5.70 6.17
C VAL A 115 24.87 -4.49 5.82
N LYS A 116 25.70 -4.65 4.78
CA LYS A 116 26.46 -3.54 4.19
C LYS A 116 25.58 -2.72 3.26
N LEU A 117 25.00 -1.65 3.80
CA LEU A 117 24.19 -0.72 3.03
C LEU A 117 25.09 0.31 2.33
N THR A 118 25.09 0.31 0.99
CA THR A 118 25.81 1.33 0.22
C THR A 118 24.92 2.56 0.01
N ALA A 119 25.54 3.73 -0.19
CA ALA A 119 24.80 4.95 -0.47
C ALA A 119 23.94 4.82 -1.75
N GLN A 120 24.39 4.04 -2.72
CA GLN A 120 23.64 3.78 -3.96
C GLN A 120 22.42 2.89 -3.71
N SER A 121 22.56 1.78 -2.98
CA SER A 121 21.42 0.90 -2.68
C SER A 121 20.40 1.58 -1.79
N PHE A 122 20.86 2.39 -0.82
CA PHE A 122 20.00 3.25 -0.01
C PHE A 122 19.19 4.22 -0.88
N ARG A 123 19.85 5.00 -1.74
CA ARG A 123 19.16 5.96 -2.62
C ARG A 123 18.13 5.28 -3.51
N ARG A 124 18.50 4.17 -4.15
CA ARG A 124 17.58 3.40 -5.02
C ARG A 124 16.35 2.93 -4.24
N ALA A 125 16.54 2.32 -3.07
CA ALA A 125 15.42 1.86 -2.25
C ALA A 125 14.48 3.00 -1.83
N MET A 126 15.04 4.11 -1.37
CA MET A 126 14.25 5.29 -0.99
C MET A 126 13.47 5.87 -2.17
N THR A 127 14.08 5.95 -3.36
CA THR A 127 13.40 6.41 -4.57
C THR A 127 12.25 5.48 -4.96
N SER A 128 12.45 4.16 -4.92
CA SER A 128 11.39 3.21 -5.27
C SER A 128 10.22 3.26 -4.28
N PHE A 129 10.48 3.41 -2.97
CA PHE A 129 9.40 3.63 -1.99
C PHE A 129 8.68 4.96 -2.20
N GLU A 130 9.40 6.04 -2.51
CA GLU A 130 8.78 7.33 -2.81
C GLU A 130 7.86 7.24 -4.03
N GLN A 131 8.33 6.59 -5.09
CA GLN A 131 7.56 6.41 -6.30
C GLN A 131 6.31 5.56 -6.05
N ALA A 132 6.43 4.45 -5.32
CA ALA A 132 5.28 3.61 -4.97
C ALA A 132 4.23 4.35 -4.12
N LEU A 133 4.68 5.22 -3.20
CA LEU A 133 3.76 6.08 -2.44
C LEU A 133 3.04 7.10 -3.35
N LYS A 134 3.71 7.64 -4.37
CA LYS A 134 3.09 8.50 -5.38
C LYS A 134 2.11 7.73 -6.27
N ASP A 135 2.45 6.51 -6.67
CA ASP A 135 1.59 5.63 -7.46
C ASP A 135 0.27 5.33 -6.70
N LEU A 136 0.30 5.21 -5.37
CA LEU A 136 -0.90 5.10 -4.53
C LEU A 136 -1.63 6.43 -4.28
N GLY A 137 -1.07 7.56 -4.72
CA GLY A 137 -1.58 8.90 -4.46
C GLY A 137 -1.41 9.37 -3.01
N ALA A 138 -0.51 8.73 -2.25
CA ALA A 138 -0.19 9.06 -0.86
C ALA A 138 0.75 10.28 -0.74
N LEU A 139 1.62 10.50 -1.74
CA LEU A 139 2.55 11.64 -1.81
C LEU A 139 2.20 12.61 -2.94
#